data_AF-A0A523VCJ5-F1
#
_entry.id   AF-A0A523VCJ5-F1
#
_cell.length_a   1.000
_cell.length_b   1.000
_cell.length_c   1.000
_cell.angle_alpha   90.00
_cell.angle_beta   90.00
_cell.angle_gamma   90.00
#
_symmetry.space_group_name_H-M   'P 1'
#
loop_
_entity.id
_entity.type
_entity.pdbx_description
1 polymer ?
#
loop_
_entity_poly.entity_id
_entity_poly.type
_entity_poly.pdbx_seq_one_letter_code
_entity_poly.pdbx_strand_id
1 'polypeptide(L)'
;MAKKKRTPQEASQDQACTGLIESAGEMAVGTCFSRADEIIPCNIGAQGLCCRNCAMGPCRLVGNTEVGVCGATAATVVARNFARSVAVGVAAHSDHGRDLAYTLLAAADGHAPDYGVRDPFKLRQVAGYLGVKTVDRPDEDIAHDVARAVLAEYGKIEGELLYLKRAPAKRQQIWQDLGIATRSIDREVVELLHRTHVGNDQEAEHILDQTMRCALGDGWGGSMMGTDLSDILFGTPAPVVSEANLGVLRDDMVNIIIHGHEPTLSEMI
;
A
#
# COMPACT_ATOMS: atom_id res chain seq x y z
N MET A 1 0.92 29.43 -28.88
CA MET A 1 -0.20 29.93 -28.05
C MET A 1 0.13 29.59 -26.61
N ALA A 2 0.05 30.55 -25.68
CA ALA A 2 0.21 30.24 -24.26
C ALA A 2 -0.91 29.24 -23.87
N LYS A 3 -0.55 28.11 -23.26
CA LYS A 3 -1.55 27.16 -22.73
C LYS A 3 -2.44 27.94 -21.75
N LYS A 4 -3.77 27.80 -21.88
CA LYS A 4 -4.72 28.32 -20.90
C LYS A 4 -4.37 27.68 -19.54
N LYS A 5 -3.93 28.49 -18.58
CA LYS A 5 -3.77 28.03 -17.18
C LYS A 5 -5.15 27.79 -16.60
N ARG A 6 -5.31 26.72 -15.83
CA ARG A 6 -6.59 26.46 -15.15
C ARG A 6 -6.86 27.56 -14.12
N THR A 7 -8.12 27.96 -13.95
CA THR A 7 -8.51 28.81 -12.82
C THR A 7 -8.49 28.00 -11.51
N PRO A 8 -8.40 28.64 -10.33
CA PRO A 8 -8.52 27.92 -9.05
C PRO A 8 -9.79 27.07 -8.95
N GLN A 9 -10.91 27.55 -9.48
CA GLN A 9 -12.19 26.83 -9.49
C GLN A 9 -12.22 25.65 -10.49
N GLU A 10 -11.41 25.71 -11.55
CA GLU A 10 -11.17 24.56 -12.43
C GLU A 10 -10.25 23.52 -11.75
N ALA A 11 -9.51 23.90 -10.69
CA ALA A 11 -8.60 23.02 -9.96
C ALA A 11 -9.25 22.28 -8.78
N SER A 12 -10.14 22.93 -8.03
CA SER A 12 -10.82 22.33 -6.87
C SER A 12 -12.23 22.87 -6.66
N GLN A 13 -13.10 22.03 -6.10
CA GLN A 13 -14.45 22.41 -5.62
C GLN A 13 -14.44 22.85 -4.15
N ASP A 14 -13.38 22.53 -3.39
CA ASP A 14 -13.22 23.00 -2.02
C ASP A 14 -12.78 24.47 -2.01
N GLN A 15 -13.60 25.32 -1.39
CA GLN A 15 -13.38 26.77 -1.32
C GLN A 15 -12.05 27.12 -0.67
N ALA A 16 -11.64 26.41 0.39
CA ALA A 16 -10.37 26.68 1.06
C ALA A 16 -9.19 26.40 0.13
N CYS A 17 -9.24 25.27 -0.59
CA CYS A 17 -8.26 24.95 -1.63
C CYS A 17 -8.23 26.01 -2.75
N THR A 18 -9.38 26.51 -3.22
CA THR A 18 -9.41 27.55 -4.26
C THR A 18 -8.72 28.84 -3.81
N GLY A 19 -8.97 29.30 -2.58
CA GLY A 19 -8.32 30.48 -2.02
C GLY A 19 -6.80 30.31 -1.85
N LEU A 20 -6.36 29.13 -1.41
CA LEU A 20 -4.91 28.85 -1.31
C LEU A 20 -4.22 28.75 -2.67
N ILE A 21 -4.90 28.24 -3.71
CA ILE A 21 -4.32 28.20 -5.06
C ILE A 21 -4.16 29.62 -5.62
N GLU A 22 -5.12 30.51 -5.37
CA GLU A 22 -5.03 31.93 -5.74
C GLU A 22 -3.86 32.61 -5.03
N SER A 23 -3.77 32.47 -3.70
CA SER A 23 -2.68 33.01 -2.90
C SER A 23 -1.31 32.46 -3.33
N ALA A 24 -1.20 31.15 -3.60
CA ALA A 24 0.03 30.56 -4.11
C ALA A 24 0.45 31.17 -5.46
N GLY A 25 -0.51 31.51 -6.32
CA GLY A 25 -0.27 32.21 -7.58
C GLY A 25 0.30 33.62 -7.39
N GLU A 26 -0.27 34.40 -6.47
CA GLU A 26 0.20 35.74 -6.10
C GLU A 26 1.62 35.70 -5.52
N MET A 27 1.92 34.66 -4.74
CA MET A 27 3.25 34.43 -4.13
C MET A 27 4.24 33.77 -5.09
N ALA A 28 3.85 33.46 -6.32
CA ALA A 28 4.65 32.72 -7.31
C ALA A 28 5.16 31.34 -6.80
N VAL A 29 4.37 30.67 -5.96
CA VAL A 29 4.65 29.32 -5.44
C VAL A 29 3.98 28.27 -6.32
N GLY A 30 4.77 27.30 -6.82
CA GLY A 30 4.26 26.23 -7.66
C GLY A 30 3.47 25.16 -6.88
N THR A 31 2.28 24.83 -7.36
CA THR A 31 1.41 23.78 -6.80
C THR A 31 1.44 22.50 -7.65
N CYS A 32 0.82 21.42 -7.19
CA CYS A 32 0.65 20.22 -8.02
C CYS A 32 -0.15 20.53 -9.30
N PHE A 33 -1.13 21.43 -9.22
CA PHE A 33 -1.94 21.87 -10.36
C PHE A 33 -1.15 22.67 -11.38
N SER A 34 -0.32 23.63 -10.94
CA SER A 34 0.49 24.42 -11.87
C SER A 34 1.50 23.54 -12.60
N ARG A 35 2.15 22.60 -11.88
CA ARG A 35 3.06 21.61 -12.49
C ARG A 35 2.33 20.70 -13.48
N ALA A 36 1.11 20.27 -13.18
CA ALA A 36 0.32 19.44 -14.10
C ALA A 36 -0.06 20.17 -15.40
N ASP A 37 -0.31 21.47 -15.36
CA ASP A 37 -0.60 22.28 -16.56
C ASP A 37 0.64 22.49 -17.43
N GLU A 38 1.79 22.66 -16.78
CA GLU A 38 3.09 22.89 -17.43
C GLU A 38 3.63 21.62 -18.09
N ILE A 39 3.59 20.49 -17.38
CA ILE A 39 4.11 19.21 -17.86
C ILE A 39 3.20 18.66 -18.96
N ILE A 40 3.76 18.39 -20.15
CA ILE A 40 3.06 17.65 -21.21
C ILE A 40 3.15 16.16 -20.87
N PRO A 41 2.02 15.47 -20.61
CA PRO A 41 2.06 14.04 -20.31
C PRO A 41 2.65 13.25 -21.48
N CYS A 42 3.57 12.32 -21.19
CA CYS A 42 4.14 11.44 -22.19
C CYS A 42 3.07 10.47 -22.72
N ASN A 43 2.67 10.60 -23.98
CA ASN A 43 1.65 9.74 -24.59
C ASN A 43 2.04 8.25 -24.61
N ILE A 44 3.32 7.93 -24.83
CA ILE A 44 3.83 6.54 -24.83
C ILE A 44 3.80 5.96 -23.41
N GLY A 45 4.22 6.76 -22.43
CA GLY A 45 4.22 6.36 -21.02
C GLY A 45 2.82 6.18 -20.47
N ALA A 46 1.88 7.07 -20.83
CA ALA A 46 0.48 7.00 -20.43
C ALA A 46 -0.22 5.74 -20.94
N GLN A 47 0.20 5.22 -22.10
CA GLN A 47 -0.29 3.94 -22.65
C GLN A 47 0.49 2.72 -22.13
N GLY A 48 1.53 2.92 -21.31
CA GLY A 48 2.37 1.83 -20.79
C GLY A 48 3.33 1.21 -21.81
N LEU A 49 3.53 1.82 -22.99
CA LEU A 49 4.27 1.26 -24.13
C LEU A 49 5.79 1.53 -24.11
N CYS A 50 6.32 2.03 -22.98
CA CYS A 50 7.74 2.31 -22.80
C CYS A 50 8.32 1.35 -21.76
N CYS A 51 9.32 0.55 -22.15
CA CYS A 51 10.02 -0.39 -21.26
C CYS A 51 11.43 0.10 -20.92
N ARG A 52 11.80 0.04 -19.64
CA ARG A 52 13.11 0.44 -19.09
C ARG A 52 13.74 -0.60 -18.17
N ASN A 53 13.37 -1.88 -18.33
CA ASN A 53 13.75 -2.93 -17.39
C ASN A 53 15.17 -3.50 -17.61
N CYS A 54 15.92 -3.03 -18.61
CA CYS A 54 17.30 -3.44 -18.87
C CYS A 54 18.09 -2.40 -19.67
N ALA A 55 19.40 -2.59 -19.77
CA ALA A 55 20.33 -1.69 -20.46
C ALA A 55 20.29 -1.77 -22.00
N MET A 56 19.60 -2.75 -22.59
CA MET A 56 19.38 -2.78 -24.05
C MET A 56 18.35 -1.74 -24.51
N GLY A 57 17.48 -1.29 -23.59
CA GLY A 57 16.49 -0.25 -23.84
C GLY A 57 17.05 1.18 -23.67
N PRO A 58 16.18 2.19 -23.55
CA PRO A 58 14.71 2.10 -23.46
C PRO A 58 14.06 1.64 -24.77
N CYS A 59 13.05 0.78 -24.69
CA CYS A 59 12.23 0.37 -25.86
C CYS A 59 10.91 1.15 -25.87
N ARG A 60 10.48 1.63 -27.04
CA ARG A 60 9.19 2.31 -27.27
C ARG A 60 8.41 1.55 -28.34
N LEU A 61 7.28 0.96 -27.96
CA LEU A 61 6.51 0.08 -28.83
C LEU A 61 5.38 0.89 -29.49
N VAL A 62 5.74 1.63 -30.54
CA VAL A 62 4.85 2.54 -31.28
C VAL A 62 5.02 2.38 -32.79
N GLY A 63 3.96 2.69 -33.55
CA GLY A 63 3.98 2.56 -35.01
C GLY A 63 4.29 1.12 -35.42
N ASN A 64 5.33 0.93 -36.23
CA ASN A 64 5.75 -0.39 -36.71
C ASN A 64 6.66 -1.16 -35.72
N THR A 65 6.89 -0.63 -34.52
CA THR A 65 7.70 -1.30 -33.49
C THR A 65 6.82 -2.19 -32.62
N GLU A 66 6.64 -3.45 -33.03
CA GLU A 66 5.73 -4.39 -32.36
C GLU A 66 6.34 -5.08 -31.13
N VAL A 67 7.68 -5.15 -31.05
CA VAL A 67 8.43 -5.77 -29.95
C VAL A 67 9.62 -4.91 -29.51
N GLY A 68 10.03 -5.06 -28.25
CA GLY A 68 11.29 -4.52 -27.75
C GLY A 68 12.51 -5.31 -28.23
N VAL A 69 13.72 -4.84 -27.89
CA VAL A 69 14.99 -5.50 -28.30
C VAL A 69 15.06 -6.97 -27.88
N CYS A 70 14.49 -7.32 -26.72
CA CYS A 70 14.44 -8.70 -26.22
C CYS A 70 13.26 -9.53 -26.76
N GLY A 71 12.49 -9.01 -27.72
CA GLY A 71 11.29 -9.67 -28.26
C GLY A 71 10.02 -9.51 -27.42
N ALA A 72 10.05 -8.76 -26.31
CA ALA A 72 8.85 -8.52 -25.51
C ALA A 72 7.80 -7.71 -26.28
N THR A 73 6.55 -8.19 -26.33
CA THR A 73 5.44 -7.54 -27.03
C THR A 73 4.88 -6.35 -26.23
N ALA A 74 4.01 -5.55 -26.87
CA ALA A 74 3.26 -4.49 -26.19
C ALA A 74 2.48 -5.01 -24.98
N ALA A 75 1.80 -6.15 -25.12
CA ALA A 75 1.04 -6.78 -24.04
C ALA A 75 1.94 -7.13 -22.84
N THR A 76 3.09 -7.78 -23.10
CA THR A 76 4.07 -8.11 -22.07
C THR A 76 4.61 -6.85 -21.38
N VAL A 77 4.97 -5.82 -22.14
CA VAL A 77 5.53 -4.57 -21.59
C VAL A 77 4.51 -3.85 -20.70
N VAL A 78 3.26 -3.74 -21.15
CA VAL A 78 2.18 -3.11 -20.37
C VAL A 78 1.92 -3.91 -19.09
N ALA A 79 1.81 -5.25 -19.18
CA ALA A 79 1.62 -6.11 -18.02
C ALA A 79 2.77 -5.97 -17.02
N ARG A 80 4.04 -5.96 -17.46
CA ARG A 80 5.20 -5.78 -16.56
C ARG A 80 5.22 -4.41 -15.89
N ASN A 81 4.87 -3.35 -16.62
CA ASN A 81 4.83 -2.00 -16.09
C ASN A 81 3.74 -1.89 -15.01
N PHE A 82 2.55 -2.44 -15.27
CA PHE A 82 1.47 -2.47 -14.29
C PHE A 82 1.83 -3.33 -13.07
N ALA A 83 2.38 -4.53 -13.29
CA ALA A 83 2.84 -5.43 -12.24
C ALA A 83 3.85 -4.76 -11.28
N ARG A 84 4.80 -3.99 -11.81
CA ARG A 84 5.76 -3.24 -10.97
C ARG A 84 5.09 -2.15 -10.15
N SER A 85 4.10 -1.44 -10.70
CA SER A 85 3.32 -0.47 -9.92
C SER A 85 2.56 -1.13 -8.78
N VAL A 86 1.96 -2.30 -9.03
CA VAL A 86 1.30 -3.10 -7.98
C VAL A 86 2.32 -3.55 -6.93
N ALA A 87 3.48 -4.07 -7.34
CA ALA A 87 4.53 -4.49 -6.42
C ALA A 87 4.97 -3.35 -5.47
N VAL A 88 5.08 -2.13 -5.97
CA VAL A 88 5.40 -0.94 -5.15
C VAL A 88 4.28 -0.63 -4.15
N GLY A 89 3.02 -0.69 -4.57
CA GLY A 89 1.87 -0.49 -3.66
C GLY A 89 1.82 -1.54 -2.55
N VAL A 90 1.96 -2.82 -2.93
CA VAL A 90 2.00 -3.94 -1.98
C VAL A 90 3.17 -3.80 -1.02
N ALA A 91 4.36 -3.40 -1.50
CA ALA A 91 5.52 -3.18 -0.65
C ALA A 91 5.29 -2.05 0.37
N ALA A 92 4.64 -0.95 -0.02
CA ALA A 92 4.34 0.15 0.89
C ALA A 92 3.41 -0.27 2.04
N HIS A 93 2.31 -0.96 1.74
CA HIS A 93 1.40 -1.45 2.78
C HIS A 93 1.99 -2.62 3.58
N SER A 94 2.86 -3.43 2.96
CA SER A 94 3.60 -4.51 3.63
C SER A 94 4.49 -3.95 4.75
N ASP A 95 5.31 -2.95 4.44
CA ASP A 95 6.24 -2.38 5.43
C ASP A 95 5.49 -1.62 6.54
N HIS A 96 4.42 -0.89 6.19
CA HIS A 96 3.52 -0.29 7.18
C HIS A 96 2.95 -1.33 8.16
N GLY A 97 2.36 -2.41 7.66
CA GLY A 97 1.83 -3.48 8.51
C GLY A 97 2.91 -4.18 9.34
N ARG A 98 4.15 -4.23 8.84
CA ARG A 98 5.31 -4.81 9.54
C ARG A 98 5.78 -3.93 10.67
N ASP A 99 5.82 -2.61 10.48
CA ASP A 99 6.20 -1.65 11.52
C ASP A 99 5.23 -1.69 12.71
N LEU A 100 3.94 -1.87 12.44
CA LEU A 100 2.95 -2.10 13.49
C LEU A 100 3.17 -3.42 14.23
N ALA A 101 3.56 -4.48 13.52
CA ALA A 101 3.89 -5.76 14.16
C ALA A 101 5.14 -5.65 15.04
N TYR A 102 6.18 -4.94 14.59
CA TYR A 102 7.35 -4.64 15.41
C TYR A 102 7.00 -3.78 16.63
N THR A 103 6.11 -2.80 16.46
CA THR A 103 5.65 -1.95 17.57
C THR A 103 4.92 -2.78 18.62
N LEU A 104 4.00 -3.66 18.21
CA LEU A 104 3.29 -4.54 19.15
C LEU A 104 4.26 -5.51 19.85
N LEU A 105 5.24 -6.05 19.12
CA LEU A 105 6.26 -6.92 19.71
C LEU A 105 7.10 -6.16 20.76
N ALA A 106 7.58 -4.97 20.42
CA ALA A 106 8.36 -4.14 21.33
C ALA A 106 7.57 -3.72 22.57
N ALA A 107 6.26 -3.41 22.42
CA ALA A 107 5.37 -3.12 23.53
C ALA A 107 5.20 -4.34 24.45
N ALA A 108 4.95 -5.52 23.88
CA ALA A 108 4.78 -6.77 24.63
C ALA A 108 6.07 -7.19 25.37
N ASP A 109 7.24 -6.93 24.78
CA ASP A 109 8.55 -7.21 25.40
C ASP A 109 8.98 -6.13 26.42
N GLY A 110 8.19 -5.07 26.62
CA GLY A 110 8.49 -3.97 27.54
C GLY A 110 9.56 -2.99 27.03
N HIS A 111 9.91 -3.03 25.74
CA HIS A 111 10.86 -2.11 25.10
C HIS A 111 10.21 -0.81 24.58
N ALA A 112 8.87 -0.74 24.53
CA ALA A 112 8.12 0.42 24.09
C ALA A 112 6.95 0.71 25.06
N PRO A 113 7.23 1.23 26.27
CA PRO A 113 6.27 1.30 27.38
C PRO A 113 5.10 2.26 27.17
N ASP A 114 5.20 3.18 26.20
CA ASP A 114 4.13 4.10 25.83
C ASP A 114 3.06 3.45 24.93
N TYR A 115 3.36 2.26 24.40
CA TYR A 115 2.43 1.43 23.64
C TYR A 115 2.00 0.20 24.44
N GLY A 116 0.87 -0.38 24.07
CA GLY A 116 0.35 -1.58 24.70
C GLY A 116 -0.94 -2.06 24.04
N VAL A 117 -1.59 -3.05 24.65
CA VAL A 117 -2.86 -3.58 24.18
C VAL A 117 -4.00 -2.67 24.66
N ARG A 118 -4.50 -1.81 23.77
CA ARG A 118 -5.69 -0.97 24.02
C ARG A 118 -7.01 -1.68 23.73
N ASP A 119 -7.01 -2.68 22.84
CA ASP A 119 -8.18 -3.55 22.59
C ASP A 119 -7.88 -5.05 22.80
N PRO A 120 -8.08 -5.55 24.04
CA PRO A 120 -7.90 -6.96 24.39
C PRO A 120 -8.86 -7.93 23.67
N PHE A 121 -10.03 -7.46 23.24
CA PHE A 121 -11.01 -8.30 22.52
C PHE A 121 -10.56 -8.51 21.08
N LYS A 122 -10.14 -7.43 20.42
CA LYS A 122 -9.54 -7.48 19.08
C LYS A 122 -8.29 -8.36 19.09
N LEU A 123 -7.42 -8.23 20.10
CA LEU A 123 -6.23 -9.08 20.23
C LEU A 123 -6.59 -10.56 20.23
N ARG A 124 -7.57 -10.98 21.04
CA ARG A 124 -8.01 -12.38 21.10
C ARG A 124 -8.66 -12.86 19.80
N GLN A 125 -9.39 -11.99 19.10
CA GLN A 125 -9.98 -12.31 17.80
C GLN A 125 -8.88 -12.56 16.76
N VAL A 126 -7.89 -11.66 16.67
CA VAL A 126 -6.75 -11.77 15.76
C VAL A 126 -5.90 -13.00 16.07
N ALA A 127 -5.65 -13.26 17.35
CA ALA A 127 -4.99 -14.48 17.80
C ALA A 127 -5.67 -15.75 17.26
N GLY A 128 -7.02 -15.78 17.27
CA GLY A 128 -7.80 -16.87 16.68
C GLY A 128 -7.55 -17.07 15.18
N TYR A 129 -7.47 -15.99 14.40
CA TYR A 129 -7.16 -16.08 12.96
C TYR A 129 -5.73 -16.58 12.68
N LEU A 130 -4.80 -16.26 13.57
CA LEU A 130 -3.39 -16.63 13.46
C LEU A 130 -3.06 -17.99 14.12
N GLY A 131 -4.03 -18.64 14.76
CA GLY A 131 -3.83 -19.91 15.46
C GLY A 131 -3.06 -19.78 16.78
N VAL A 132 -3.00 -18.58 17.36
CA VAL A 132 -2.38 -18.31 18.67
C VAL A 132 -3.37 -18.67 19.77
N LYS A 133 -2.92 -19.45 20.75
CA LYS A 133 -3.73 -19.84 21.92
C LYS A 133 -3.89 -18.66 22.87
N THR A 134 -5.08 -18.50 23.45
CA THR A 134 -5.43 -17.35 24.31
C THR A 134 -5.96 -17.71 25.70
N VAL A 135 -6.36 -18.97 25.93
CA VAL A 135 -6.96 -19.41 27.19
C VAL A 135 -5.93 -19.36 28.32
N ASP A 136 -6.31 -18.76 29.45
CA ASP A 136 -5.49 -18.61 30.66
C ASP A 136 -4.12 -17.94 30.43
N ARG A 137 -4.05 -17.05 29.44
CA ARG A 137 -2.83 -16.28 29.13
C ARG A 137 -3.03 -14.78 29.36
N PRO A 138 -2.01 -14.08 29.87
CA PRO A 138 -2.01 -12.62 29.94
C PRO A 138 -1.95 -12.01 28.53
N ASP A 139 -2.41 -10.77 28.41
CA ASP A 139 -2.53 -10.08 27.11
C ASP A 139 -1.16 -9.83 26.48
N GLU A 140 -0.14 -9.56 27.27
CA GLU A 140 1.23 -9.32 26.83
C GLU A 140 1.80 -10.57 26.13
N ASP A 141 1.60 -11.76 26.72
CA ASP A 141 2.04 -13.03 26.12
C ASP A 141 1.29 -13.32 24.81
N ILE A 142 -0.01 -12.99 24.75
CA ILE A 142 -0.81 -13.16 23.53
C ILE A 142 -0.34 -12.16 22.46
N ALA A 143 -0.09 -10.91 22.83
CA ALA A 143 0.39 -9.85 21.94
C ALA A 143 1.76 -10.18 21.35
N HIS A 144 2.70 -10.67 22.15
CA HIS A 144 3.99 -11.15 21.69
C HIS A 144 3.83 -12.24 20.61
N ASP A 145 3.01 -13.25 20.87
CA ASP A 145 2.80 -14.34 19.92
C ASP A 145 2.04 -13.91 18.67
N VAL A 146 1.06 -13.02 18.80
CA VAL A 146 0.35 -12.41 17.67
C VAL A 146 1.31 -11.62 16.79
N ALA A 147 2.14 -10.77 17.37
CA ALA A 147 3.12 -9.98 16.63
C ALA A 147 4.10 -10.88 15.87
N ARG A 148 4.62 -11.94 16.52
CA ARG A 148 5.50 -12.92 15.86
C ARG A 148 4.80 -13.71 14.77
N ALA A 149 3.54 -14.09 14.97
CA ALA A 149 2.76 -14.79 13.96
C ALA A 149 2.53 -13.90 12.74
N VAL A 150 2.20 -12.61 12.92
CA VAL A 150 2.10 -11.64 11.82
C VAL A 150 3.45 -11.46 11.11
N LEU A 151 4.55 -11.28 11.84
CA LEU A 151 5.89 -11.16 11.24
C LEU A 151 6.26 -12.39 10.40
N ALA A 152 5.81 -13.59 10.77
CA ALA A 152 6.03 -14.80 9.99
C ALA A 152 5.27 -14.80 8.64
N GLU A 153 4.17 -14.05 8.49
CA GLU A 153 3.40 -13.97 7.24
C GLU A 153 4.15 -13.26 6.11
N TYR A 154 5.08 -12.37 6.44
CA TYR A 154 5.88 -11.64 5.46
C TYR A 154 6.87 -12.55 4.73
N GLY A 155 7.46 -13.54 5.42
CA GLY A 155 8.57 -14.35 4.91
C GLY A 155 8.40 -15.87 5.05
N LYS A 156 7.17 -16.38 5.22
CA LYS A 156 6.96 -17.82 5.41
C LYS A 156 7.50 -18.66 4.25
N ILE A 157 8.03 -19.83 4.59
CA ILE A 157 8.68 -20.76 3.65
C ILE A 157 7.63 -21.54 2.84
N GLU A 158 6.57 -21.99 3.50
CA GLU A 158 5.53 -22.86 2.94
C GLU A 158 4.13 -22.42 3.34
N GLY A 159 3.14 -22.87 2.57
CA GLY A 159 1.73 -22.59 2.79
C GLY A 159 1.25 -21.26 2.21
N GLU A 160 0.07 -20.85 2.67
CA GLU A 160 -0.65 -19.64 2.28
C GLU A 160 -0.82 -18.70 3.47
N LEU A 161 -1.18 -17.44 3.22
CA LEU A 161 -1.46 -16.50 4.31
C LEU A 161 -2.63 -17.00 5.19
N LEU A 162 -2.46 -16.91 6.52
CA LEU A 162 -3.47 -17.37 7.46
C LEU A 162 -4.76 -16.54 7.33
N TYR A 163 -4.63 -15.25 7.04
CA TYR A 163 -5.74 -14.33 6.87
C TYR A 163 -6.64 -14.62 5.66
N LEU A 164 -6.20 -15.41 4.66
CA LEU A 164 -7.09 -15.81 3.55
C LEU A 164 -8.32 -16.57 4.05
N LYS A 165 -8.21 -17.27 5.20
CA LYS A 165 -9.31 -18.01 5.82
C LYS A 165 -10.48 -17.13 6.28
N ARG A 166 -10.24 -15.82 6.42
CA ARG A 166 -11.29 -14.84 6.76
C ARG A 166 -12.22 -14.54 5.58
N ALA A 167 -11.78 -14.79 4.35
CA ALA A 167 -12.63 -14.64 3.18
C ALA A 167 -13.74 -15.71 3.17
N PRO A 168 -14.88 -15.48 2.50
CA PRO A 168 -15.89 -16.51 2.33
C PRO A 168 -15.32 -17.77 1.66
N ALA A 169 -15.77 -18.97 2.05
CA ALA A 169 -15.24 -20.23 1.52
C ALA A 169 -15.23 -20.31 -0.02
N LYS A 170 -16.27 -19.79 -0.68
CA LYS A 170 -16.34 -19.70 -2.15
C LYS A 170 -15.20 -18.88 -2.74
N ARG A 171 -14.78 -17.80 -2.07
CA ARG A 171 -13.69 -16.94 -2.53
C ARG A 171 -12.33 -17.63 -2.37
N GLN A 172 -12.14 -18.34 -1.25
CA GLN A 172 -10.94 -19.15 -1.03
C GLN A 172 -10.79 -20.23 -2.11
N GLN A 173 -11.87 -20.94 -2.44
CA GLN A 173 -11.86 -21.95 -3.51
C GLN A 173 -11.46 -21.35 -4.86
N ILE A 174 -12.02 -20.18 -5.22
CA ILE A 174 -11.66 -19.50 -6.48
C ILE A 174 -10.15 -19.18 -6.52
N TRP A 175 -9.57 -18.71 -5.41
CA TRP A 175 -8.13 -18.43 -5.37
C TRP A 175 -7.29 -19.69 -5.49
N GLN A 176 -7.73 -20.81 -4.93
CA GLN A 176 -7.06 -22.10 -5.05
C GLN A 176 -7.16 -22.64 -6.48
N ASP A 177 -8.35 -22.60 -7.09
CA ASP A 177 -8.58 -23.08 -8.46
C ASP A 177 -7.78 -22.28 -9.50
N LEU A 178 -7.69 -20.97 -9.32
CA LEU A 178 -6.87 -20.08 -10.15
C LEU A 178 -5.38 -20.11 -9.76
N GLY A 179 -5.03 -20.77 -8.65
CA GLY A 179 -3.68 -20.77 -8.11
C GLY A 179 -3.18 -19.38 -7.68
N ILE A 180 -4.04 -18.44 -7.31
CA ILE A 180 -3.64 -17.08 -6.89
C ILE A 180 -3.71 -16.84 -5.38
N ALA A 181 -3.85 -17.90 -4.58
CA ALA A 181 -3.72 -17.78 -3.13
C ALA A 181 -2.29 -17.32 -2.75
N THR A 182 -2.20 -16.24 -1.97
CA THR A 182 -0.93 -15.62 -1.57
C THR A 182 -0.16 -16.52 -0.60
N ARG A 183 1.14 -16.71 -0.85
CA ARG A 183 2.00 -17.58 -0.04
C ARG A 183 2.66 -16.80 1.10
N SER A 184 3.40 -15.75 0.75
CA SER A 184 4.02 -14.81 1.71
C SER A 184 4.03 -13.42 1.08
N ILE A 185 3.81 -12.39 1.89
CA ILE A 185 3.63 -11.01 1.40
C ILE A 185 4.86 -10.56 0.61
N ASP A 186 6.06 -10.68 1.19
CA ASP A 186 7.28 -10.21 0.55
C ASP A 186 7.71 -11.10 -0.61
N ARG A 187 7.47 -12.41 -0.51
CA ARG A 187 7.73 -13.34 -1.60
C ARG A 187 6.96 -12.96 -2.85
N GLU A 188 5.70 -12.55 -2.73
CA GLU A 188 4.92 -12.17 -3.91
C GLU A 188 5.47 -10.90 -4.57
N VAL A 189 5.95 -9.93 -3.78
CA VAL A 189 6.63 -8.73 -4.29
C VAL A 189 7.92 -9.13 -5.02
N VAL A 190 8.77 -9.94 -4.38
CA VAL A 190 10.05 -10.39 -4.96
C VAL A 190 9.83 -11.21 -6.22
N GLU A 191 8.87 -12.14 -6.23
CA GLU A 191 8.56 -12.96 -7.41
C GLU A 191 8.00 -12.10 -8.55
N LEU A 192 7.15 -11.10 -8.26
CA LEU A 192 6.63 -10.19 -9.29
C LEU A 192 7.75 -9.32 -9.89
N LEU A 193 8.70 -8.84 -9.08
CA LEU A 193 9.88 -8.13 -9.57
C LEU A 193 10.80 -9.05 -10.39
N HIS A 194 10.96 -10.31 -9.98
CA HIS A 194 11.70 -11.33 -10.72
C HIS A 194 11.09 -11.60 -12.11
N ARG A 195 9.77 -11.82 -12.17
CA ARG A 195 9.03 -12.07 -13.43
C ARG A 195 9.08 -10.91 -14.40
N THR A 196 9.14 -9.69 -13.88
CA THR A 196 9.23 -8.48 -14.70
C THR A 196 10.66 -8.13 -15.16
N HIS A 197 11.66 -8.91 -14.75
CA HIS A 197 13.02 -8.81 -15.27
C HIS A 197 13.08 -9.22 -16.76
N VAL A 198 14.03 -8.67 -17.51
CA VAL A 198 14.25 -9.05 -18.90
C VAL A 198 14.59 -10.55 -19.02
N GLY A 199 13.96 -11.23 -19.99
CA GLY A 199 14.21 -12.65 -20.27
C GLY A 199 13.55 -13.63 -19.29
N ASN A 200 12.67 -13.16 -18.40
CA ASN A 200 11.88 -14.03 -17.53
C ASN A 200 10.48 -14.25 -18.12
N ASP A 201 9.41 -13.93 -17.40
CA ASP A 201 8.02 -14.15 -17.81
C ASP A 201 7.62 -13.25 -18.98
N GLN A 202 7.30 -13.83 -20.13
CA GLN A 202 6.95 -13.11 -21.37
C GLN A 202 5.45 -13.13 -21.66
N GLU A 203 4.65 -13.89 -20.89
CA GLU A 203 3.22 -14.02 -21.10
C GLU A 203 2.45 -13.02 -20.23
N ALA A 204 1.60 -12.20 -20.87
CA ALA A 204 0.91 -11.11 -20.18
C ALA A 204 -0.07 -11.64 -19.13
N GLU A 205 -0.81 -12.70 -19.47
CA GLU A 205 -1.79 -13.31 -18.56
C GLU A 205 -1.11 -13.88 -17.30
N HIS A 206 0.02 -14.58 -17.46
CA HIS A 206 0.78 -15.14 -16.34
C HIS A 206 1.34 -14.06 -15.41
N ILE A 207 1.82 -12.94 -15.96
CA ILE A 207 2.25 -11.78 -15.18
C ILE A 207 1.07 -11.21 -14.40
N LEU A 208 -0.11 -11.10 -15.02
CA LEU A 208 -1.31 -10.55 -14.39
C LEU A 208 -1.87 -11.49 -13.30
N ASP A 209 -1.79 -12.80 -13.47
CA ASP A 209 -2.13 -13.78 -12.43
C ASP A 209 -1.24 -13.62 -11.19
N GLN A 210 0.07 -13.51 -11.38
CA GLN A 210 0.98 -13.21 -10.27
C GLN A 210 0.74 -11.81 -9.69
N THR A 211 0.35 -10.84 -10.52
CA THR A 211 -0.03 -9.49 -10.06
C THR A 211 -1.24 -9.55 -9.13
N MET A 212 -2.25 -10.36 -9.47
CA MET A 212 -3.41 -10.60 -8.60
C MET A 212 -3.01 -11.30 -7.30
N ARG A 213 -2.17 -12.34 -7.36
CA ARG A 213 -1.65 -13.02 -6.16
C ARG A 213 -0.90 -12.06 -5.24
N CYS A 214 -0.09 -11.16 -5.80
CA CYS A 214 0.65 -10.13 -5.06
C CYS A 214 -0.31 -9.11 -4.42
N ALA A 215 -1.29 -8.60 -5.16
CA ALA A 215 -2.30 -7.69 -4.65
C ALA A 215 -3.17 -8.30 -3.54
N LEU A 216 -3.45 -9.61 -3.60
CA LEU A 216 -4.13 -10.32 -2.52
C LEU A 216 -3.30 -10.33 -1.22
N GLY A 217 -1.97 -10.37 -1.32
CA GLY A 217 -1.06 -10.28 -0.17
C GLY A 217 -1.02 -8.91 0.49
N ASP A 218 -1.39 -7.85 -0.23
CA ASP A 218 -1.67 -6.55 0.36
C ASP A 218 -3.01 -6.57 1.10
N GLY A 219 -4.11 -6.71 0.34
CA GLY A 219 -5.46 -6.53 0.89
C GLY A 219 -5.83 -7.53 1.98
N TRP A 220 -5.42 -8.80 1.86
CA TRP A 220 -5.67 -9.86 2.85
C TRP A 220 -4.44 -10.18 3.71
N GLY A 221 -3.34 -9.42 3.54
CA GLY A 221 -2.13 -9.54 4.34
C GLY A 221 -1.78 -8.19 4.93
N GLY A 222 -0.81 -7.49 4.35
CA GLY A 222 -0.20 -6.26 4.90
C GLY A 222 -1.21 -5.23 5.40
N SER A 223 -2.18 -4.83 4.57
CA SER A 223 -3.19 -3.84 4.93
C SER A 223 -4.14 -4.33 6.03
N MET A 224 -4.63 -5.57 5.94
CA MET A 224 -5.59 -6.11 6.91
C MET A 224 -4.93 -6.39 8.27
N MET A 225 -3.70 -6.88 8.26
CA MET A 225 -2.90 -7.06 9.46
C MET A 225 -2.53 -5.71 10.08
N GLY A 226 -2.08 -4.74 9.28
CA GLY A 226 -1.81 -3.38 9.76
C GLY A 226 -3.05 -2.73 10.39
N THR A 227 -4.22 -2.89 9.78
CA THR A 227 -5.49 -2.40 10.36
C THR A 227 -5.77 -3.05 11.72
N ASP A 228 -5.71 -4.39 11.79
CA ASP A 228 -6.02 -5.12 13.02
C ASP A 228 -5.02 -4.82 14.15
N LEU A 229 -3.73 -4.68 13.81
CA LEU A 229 -2.69 -4.33 14.78
C LEU A 229 -2.81 -2.88 15.25
N SER A 230 -3.20 -1.96 14.37
CA SER A 230 -3.52 -0.58 14.75
C SER A 230 -4.67 -0.55 15.76
N ASP A 231 -5.75 -1.29 15.51
CA ASP A 231 -6.88 -1.39 16.45
C ASP A 231 -6.43 -1.94 17.81
N ILE A 232 -5.54 -2.96 17.83
CA ILE A 232 -4.99 -3.53 19.07
C ILE A 232 -4.16 -2.49 19.83
N LEU A 233 -3.29 -1.76 19.13
CA LEU A 233 -2.34 -0.81 19.72
C LEU A 233 -2.99 0.51 20.14
N PHE A 234 -3.94 1.00 19.36
CA PHE A 234 -4.49 2.37 19.49
C PHE A 234 -5.96 2.38 19.93
N GLY A 235 -6.63 1.24 19.84
CA GLY A 235 -8.04 1.05 20.17
C GLY A 235 -8.91 1.01 18.92
N THR A 236 -9.86 0.06 18.86
CA THR A 236 -10.81 -0.02 17.75
C THR A 236 -11.65 1.26 17.67
N PRO A 237 -11.69 1.95 16.51
CA PRO A 237 -12.44 3.19 16.36
C PRO A 237 -13.93 3.07 16.69
N ALA A 238 -14.48 4.10 17.34
CA ALA A 238 -15.90 4.26 17.60
C ALA A 238 -16.43 5.56 16.98
N PRO A 239 -17.75 5.71 16.77
CA PRO A 239 -18.32 6.96 16.26
C PRO A 239 -17.97 8.15 17.17
N VAL A 240 -17.38 9.19 16.58
CA VAL A 240 -17.01 10.44 17.24
C VAL A 240 -17.41 11.64 16.37
N VAL A 241 -17.47 12.82 16.98
CA VAL A 241 -17.65 14.09 16.27
C VAL A 241 -16.28 14.74 16.11
N SER A 242 -15.95 15.17 14.89
CA SER A 242 -14.72 15.89 14.57
C SER A 242 -15.00 16.93 13.47
N GLU A 243 -14.01 17.76 13.17
CA GLU A 243 -14.05 18.79 12.14
C GLU A 243 -13.11 18.43 10.97
N ALA A 244 -13.35 19.02 9.80
CA ALA A 244 -12.56 18.79 8.60
C ALA A 244 -12.42 20.07 7.77
N ASN A 245 -11.47 20.10 6.84
CA ASN A 245 -10.99 21.25 6.06
C ASN A 245 -9.94 22.11 6.80
N LEU A 246 -9.28 23.02 6.09
CA LEU A 246 -8.26 23.95 6.57
C LEU A 246 -8.78 24.94 7.63
N GLY A 247 -10.10 25.05 7.79
CA GLY A 247 -10.73 25.86 8.83
C GLY A 247 -10.46 25.36 10.26
N VAL A 248 -9.91 24.16 10.43
CA VAL A 248 -9.46 23.65 11.73
C VAL A 248 -8.21 24.36 12.26
N LEU A 249 -7.49 25.09 11.40
CA LEU A 249 -6.32 25.88 11.79
C LEU A 249 -6.76 27.16 12.50
N ARG A 250 -6.03 27.53 13.55
CA ARG A 250 -6.35 28.67 14.42
C ARG A 250 -5.21 29.68 14.48
N ASP A 251 -5.53 30.96 14.37
CA ASP A 251 -4.56 32.06 14.42
C ASP A 251 -3.99 32.31 15.82
N ASP A 252 -4.76 31.96 16.86
CA ASP A 252 -4.42 32.08 18.27
C ASP A 252 -3.74 30.82 18.87
N MET A 253 -3.39 29.84 18.03
CA MET A 253 -2.75 28.58 18.43
C MET A 253 -1.48 28.25 17.64
N VAL A 254 -0.64 27.42 18.25
CA VAL A 254 0.40 26.70 17.52
C VAL A 254 -0.26 25.56 16.73
N ASN A 255 -0.28 25.68 15.40
CA ASN A 255 -0.82 24.65 14.52
C ASN A 255 0.24 23.59 14.22
N ILE A 256 -0.02 22.33 14.60
CA ILE A 256 0.85 21.19 14.30
C ILE A 256 0.15 20.31 13.26
N ILE A 257 0.78 20.15 12.09
CA ILE A 257 0.24 19.31 11.01
C ILE A 257 1.01 17.99 11.01
N ILE A 258 0.29 16.91 11.29
CA ILE A 258 0.83 15.55 11.18
C ILE A 258 0.47 15.02 9.79
N HIS A 259 1.48 14.62 9.02
CA HIS A 259 1.31 14.12 7.66
C HIS A 259 2.12 12.85 7.44
N GLY A 260 1.47 11.81 6.89
CA GLY A 260 2.06 10.50 6.70
C GLY A 260 0.99 9.41 6.85
N HIS A 261 1.42 8.19 7.12
CA HIS A 261 0.55 7.02 7.27
C HIS A 261 0.80 6.24 8.56
N GLU A 262 1.85 6.55 9.32
CA GLU A 262 2.25 5.79 10.51
C GLU A 262 1.60 6.34 11.79
N PRO A 263 0.61 5.63 12.37
CA PRO A 263 -0.04 6.07 13.61
C PRO A 263 0.89 5.96 14.82
N THR A 264 1.92 5.11 14.74
CA THR A 264 2.97 4.99 15.76
C THR A 264 3.60 6.34 16.07
N LEU A 265 3.84 7.17 15.05
CA LEU A 265 4.32 8.54 15.24
C LEU A 265 3.18 9.49 15.64
N SER A 266 2.05 9.46 14.93
CA SER A 266 1.01 10.48 15.12
C SER A 266 0.32 10.43 16.47
N GLU A 267 0.20 9.25 17.08
CA GLU A 267 -0.40 9.07 18.41
C GLU A 267 0.48 9.58 19.55
N MET A 268 1.76 9.82 19.29
CA MET A 268 2.74 10.28 20.29
C MET A 268 3.00 11.79 20.24
N ILE A 269 2.56 12.47 19.17
CA ILE A 269 2.69 13.92 18.98
C ILE A 269 1.48 14.62 19.60
#